data_AF-A0A7W1F518-F1
#
_entry.id   AF-A0A7W1F518-F1
#
_cell.length_a   1.000
_cell.length_b   1.000
_cell.length_c   1.000
_cell.angle_alpha   90.00
_cell.angle_beta   90.00
_cell.angle_gamma   90.00
#
_symmetry.space_group_name_H-M   'P 1'
#
loop_
_entity.id
_entity.type
_entity.pdbx_description
1 polymer ?
#
loop_
_entity_poly.entity_id
_entity_poly.type
_entity_poly.pdbx_seq_one_letter_code
_entity_poly.pdbx_strand_id
1 'polypeptide(L)'
;MRALSPTDVLGPEGLLAQRLPGYESRPQQLEMADTVQKAITERVHAIVEAPTGVGKSFAYLVPAALHALASGKKVVISTGTIALQEQLIGKDLPLLQEILPELKAVLVKGRQNYLSLRRLSHATGGGQSAWF
;
A
#
# COMPACT_ATOMS: atom_id res chain seq x y z
N MET A 1 12.68 -15.86 -15.63
CA MET A 1 11.38 -15.86 -14.92
C MET A 1 10.45 -14.89 -15.61
N ARG A 2 9.19 -15.28 -15.86
CA ARG A 2 8.16 -14.39 -16.40
C ARG A 2 7.81 -13.33 -15.34
N ALA A 3 7.64 -12.08 -15.75
CA ALA A 3 7.18 -11.02 -14.86
C ALA A 3 5.71 -11.30 -14.47
N LEU A 4 5.40 -11.15 -13.18
CA LEU A 4 4.02 -11.25 -12.68
C LEU A 4 3.16 -10.12 -13.25
N SER A 5 1.89 -10.44 -13.51
CA SER A 5 0.84 -9.52 -13.94
C SER A 5 -0.25 -9.38 -12.87
N PRO A 6 -1.14 -8.37 -12.94
CA PRO A 6 -2.29 -8.25 -12.06
C PRO A 6 -3.13 -9.52 -11.98
N THR A 7 -3.39 -10.19 -13.11
CA THR A 7 -4.13 -11.46 -13.17
C THR A 7 -3.43 -12.60 -12.43
N ASP A 8 -2.10 -12.64 -12.43
CA ASP A 8 -1.35 -13.66 -11.68
C ASP A 8 -1.54 -13.48 -10.14
N VAL A 9 -1.93 -12.28 -9.70
CA VAL A 9 -2.13 -11.96 -8.27
C VAL A 9 -3.62 -11.97 -7.87
N LEU A 10 -4.46 -11.30 -8.65
CA LEU A 10 -5.89 -11.02 -8.38
C LEU A 10 -6.85 -11.95 -9.15
N GLY A 11 -6.32 -12.85 -9.99
CA GLY A 11 -7.15 -13.82 -10.70
C GLY A 11 -7.82 -14.82 -9.76
N PRO A 12 -8.80 -15.60 -10.25
CA PRO A 12 -9.50 -16.61 -9.46
C PRO A 12 -8.57 -17.68 -8.88
N GLU A 13 -7.47 -17.98 -9.58
CA GLU A 13 -6.41 -18.90 -9.14
C GLU A 13 -5.10 -18.15 -8.79
N GLY A 14 -5.18 -16.83 -8.61
CA GLY A 14 -4.03 -15.96 -8.37
C GLY A 14 -3.43 -16.12 -6.97
N LEU A 15 -2.29 -15.47 -6.74
CA LEU A 15 -1.56 -15.56 -5.47
C LEU A 15 -2.42 -15.18 -4.25
N LEU A 16 -3.34 -14.22 -4.38
CA LEU A 16 -4.25 -13.87 -3.27
C LEU A 16 -5.29 -14.96 -3.00
N ALA A 17 -5.83 -15.60 -4.04
CA ALA A 17 -6.79 -16.69 -3.89
C ALA A 17 -6.17 -17.87 -3.13
N GLN A 18 -4.91 -18.17 -3.41
CA GLN A 18 -4.16 -19.24 -2.76
C GLN A 18 -3.85 -18.94 -1.28
N ARG A 19 -3.73 -17.66 -0.93
CA ARG A 19 -3.25 -17.24 0.40
C ARG A 19 -4.37 -16.84 1.36
N LEU A 20 -5.45 -16.25 0.85
CA LEU A 20 -6.52 -15.66 1.65
C LEU A 20 -7.80 -16.51 1.55
N PRO A 21 -8.16 -17.27 2.60
CA PRO A 21 -9.42 -18.01 2.64
C PRO A 21 -10.62 -17.07 2.46
N GLY A 22 -11.52 -17.41 1.54
CA GLY A 22 -12.69 -16.59 1.23
C GLY A 22 -12.39 -15.40 0.29
N TYR A 23 -11.21 -15.36 -0.33
CA TYR A 23 -10.97 -14.45 -1.45
C TYR A 23 -11.94 -14.75 -2.60
N GLU A 24 -12.48 -13.69 -3.17
CA GLU A 24 -13.36 -13.75 -4.33
C GLU A 24 -12.78 -12.82 -5.40
N SER A 25 -12.36 -13.39 -6.52
CA SER A 25 -11.93 -12.63 -7.69
C SER A 25 -13.12 -11.88 -8.28
N ARG A 26 -12.96 -10.58 -8.48
CA ARG A 26 -14.01 -9.69 -9.00
C ARG A 26 -13.55 -9.10 -10.35
N PRO A 27 -14.31 -9.26 -11.45
CA PRO A 27 -13.90 -8.75 -12.76
C PRO A 27 -13.58 -7.25 -12.75
N GLN A 28 -14.34 -6.44 -12.02
CA GLN A 28 -14.11 -4.99 -11.92
C GLN A 28 -12.81 -4.64 -11.17
N GLN A 29 -12.36 -5.50 -10.26
CA GLN A 29 -11.09 -5.34 -9.56
C GLN A 29 -9.92 -5.53 -10.53
N LEU A 30 -10.01 -6.57 -11.38
CA LEU A 30 -9.02 -6.86 -12.41
C LEU A 30 -8.99 -5.77 -13.49
N GLU A 31 -10.16 -5.34 -13.97
CA GLU A 31 -10.27 -4.25 -14.94
C GLU A 31 -9.62 -2.95 -14.44
N MET A 32 -9.87 -2.59 -13.18
CA MET A 32 -9.20 -1.45 -12.55
C MET A 32 -7.68 -1.67 -12.46
N ALA A 33 -7.23 -2.87 -12.08
CA ALA A 33 -5.81 -3.18 -11.95
C ALA A 33 -5.08 -3.12 -13.29
N ASP A 34 -5.67 -3.64 -14.36
CA ASP A 34 -5.16 -3.57 -15.72
C ASP A 34 -5.11 -2.12 -16.22
N THR A 35 -6.14 -1.33 -15.92
CA THR A 35 -6.17 0.12 -16.24
C THR A 35 -5.03 0.86 -15.55
N VAL A 36 -4.80 0.59 -14.26
CA VAL A 36 -3.69 1.20 -13.51
C VAL A 36 -2.34 0.72 -14.04
N GLN A 37 -2.18 -0.57 -14.34
CA GLN A 37 -0.94 -1.11 -14.91
C GLN A 37 -0.60 -0.48 -16.26
N LYS A 38 -1.60 -0.35 -17.13
CA LYS A 38 -1.46 0.29 -18.44
C LYS A 38 -1.04 1.75 -18.27
N ALA A 39 -1.71 2.50 -17.39
CA ALA A 39 -1.39 3.90 -17.13
C ALA A 39 0.05 4.11 -16.63
N ILE A 40 0.51 3.24 -15.70
CA ILE A 40 1.89 3.26 -15.21
C ILE A 40 2.88 2.96 -16.35
N THR A 41 2.59 1.95 -17.17
CA THR A 41 3.48 1.48 -18.25
C THR A 41 3.60 2.53 -19.36
N GLU A 42 2.47 3.10 -19.79
CA GLU A 42 2.37 4.11 -20.83
C GLU A 42 2.71 5.53 -20.33
N ARG A 43 2.88 5.70 -19.01
CA ARG A 43 3.16 6.98 -18.34
C ARG A 43 2.09 8.04 -18.61
N VAL A 44 0.83 7.62 -18.56
CA VAL A 44 -0.34 8.48 -18.74
C VAL A 44 -1.15 8.56 -17.45
N HIS A 45 -2.03 9.55 -17.35
CA HIS A 45 -2.98 9.64 -16.24
C HIS A 45 -4.20 8.78 -16.53
N ALA A 46 -4.66 8.03 -15.52
CA ALA A 46 -5.93 7.33 -15.54
C ALA A 46 -6.83 7.88 -14.43
N ILE A 47 -8.12 8.00 -14.73
CA ILE A 47 -9.17 8.32 -13.77
C ILE A 47 -10.08 7.11 -13.72
N VAL A 48 -10.29 6.57 -12.53
CA VAL A 48 -11.13 5.39 -12.31
C VAL A 48 -12.13 5.72 -11.21
N GLU A 49 -13.41 5.58 -11.52
CA GLU A 49 -14.47 5.56 -10.53
C GLU A 49 -14.75 4.11 -10.13
N ALA A 50 -14.74 3.82 -8.84
CA ALA A 50 -14.94 2.47 -8.34
C ALA A 50 -15.79 2.49 -7.05
N PRO A 51 -16.93 1.76 -7.01
CA PRO A 51 -17.80 1.68 -5.83
C PRO A 51 -17.11 1.08 -4.60
N THR A 52 -17.65 1.28 -3.41
CA THR A 52 -17.17 0.58 -2.21
C THR A 52 -17.32 -0.94 -2.35
N GLY A 53 -16.41 -1.71 -1.73
CA GLY A 53 -16.50 -3.19 -1.73
C GLY A 53 -15.90 -3.90 -2.96
N VAL A 54 -15.50 -3.19 -4.01
CA VAL A 54 -14.88 -3.81 -5.21
C VAL A 54 -13.40 -4.21 -5.02
N GLY A 55 -12.82 -3.97 -3.84
CA GLY A 55 -11.41 -4.27 -3.58
C GLY A 55 -10.43 -3.28 -4.21
N LYS A 56 -10.82 -1.99 -4.30
CA LYS A 56 -10.03 -0.88 -4.88
C LYS A 56 -8.57 -0.85 -4.42
N SER A 57 -8.32 -1.09 -3.12
CA SER A 57 -6.97 -1.05 -2.57
C SER A 57 -6.03 -1.98 -3.33
N PHE A 58 -6.37 -3.26 -3.43
CA PHE A 58 -5.54 -4.21 -4.16
C PHE A 58 -5.47 -3.89 -5.66
N ALA A 59 -6.54 -3.37 -6.25
CA ALA A 59 -6.55 -3.01 -7.66
C ALA A 59 -5.50 -1.96 -8.02
N TYR A 60 -5.22 -0.97 -7.16
CA TYR A 60 -4.09 -0.04 -7.41
C TYR A 60 -2.77 -0.50 -6.77
N LEU A 61 -2.79 -1.24 -5.66
CA LEU A 61 -1.58 -1.66 -4.95
C LEU A 61 -0.79 -2.72 -5.72
N VAL A 62 -1.47 -3.69 -6.32
CA VAL A 62 -0.83 -4.79 -7.06
C VAL A 62 -0.01 -4.26 -8.24
N PRO A 63 -0.57 -3.53 -9.22
CA PRO A 63 0.22 -3.00 -10.34
C PRO A 63 1.30 -2.01 -9.88
N ALA A 64 1.05 -1.22 -8.82
CA ALA A 64 2.05 -0.35 -8.23
C ALA A 64 3.24 -1.12 -7.64
N ALA A 65 2.98 -2.18 -6.87
CA ALA A 65 3.99 -3.03 -6.26
C ALA A 65 4.82 -3.76 -7.33
N LEU A 66 4.15 -4.34 -8.32
CA LEU A 66 4.81 -5.01 -9.45
C LEU A 66 5.73 -4.04 -10.22
N HIS A 67 5.26 -2.81 -10.46
CA HIS A 67 6.08 -1.77 -11.08
C HIS A 67 7.29 -1.38 -10.22
N ALA A 68 7.08 -1.18 -8.92
CA ALA A 68 8.15 -0.80 -8.00
C ALA A 68 9.25 -1.87 -7.93
N LEU A 69 8.86 -3.15 -7.83
CA LEU A 69 9.80 -4.27 -7.80
C LEU A 69 10.54 -4.44 -9.13
N ALA A 70 9.83 -4.39 -10.26
CA ALA A 70 10.44 -4.59 -11.57
C ALA A 70 11.39 -3.45 -12.00
N SER A 71 11.09 -2.22 -11.58
CA SER A 71 11.86 -1.03 -12.00
C SER A 71 12.86 -0.52 -10.96
N GLY A 72 12.76 -0.97 -9.70
CA GLY A 72 13.49 -0.41 -8.57
C GLY A 72 13.08 1.02 -8.20
N LYS A 73 12.01 1.56 -8.81
CA LYS A 73 11.52 2.92 -8.54
C LYS A 73 10.52 2.93 -7.40
N LYS A 74 10.47 4.04 -6.67
CA LYS A 74 9.49 4.25 -5.61
C LYS A 74 8.13 4.63 -6.20
N VAL A 75 7.07 4.08 -5.62
CA VAL A 75 5.68 4.50 -5.90
C VAL A 75 5.13 5.19 -4.65
N VAL A 76 4.40 6.29 -4.86
CA VAL A 76 3.72 7.03 -3.79
C VAL A 76 2.22 6.81 -3.93
N ILE A 77 1.59 6.31 -2.87
CA ILE A 77 0.14 6.18 -2.77
C ILE A 77 -0.36 7.28 -1.84
N SER A 78 -1.27 8.12 -2.32
CA SER A 78 -1.91 9.17 -1.54
C SER A 78 -3.37 8.80 -1.28
N THR A 79 -3.83 8.97 -0.04
CA THR A 79 -5.22 8.71 0.36
C THR A 79 -5.83 9.92 1.04
N GLY A 80 -7.16 9.97 1.13
CA GLY A 80 -7.88 11.12 1.66
C GLY A 80 -7.75 11.34 3.18
N THR A 81 -7.39 10.32 3.97
CA THR A 81 -7.31 10.43 5.44
C THR A 81 -6.20 9.55 6.02
N ILE A 82 -5.73 9.89 7.22
CA ILE A 82 -4.74 9.09 7.96
C ILE A 82 -5.26 7.67 8.26
N ALA A 83 -6.54 7.54 8.63
CA ALA A 83 -7.15 6.25 8.90
C ALA A 83 -7.09 5.32 7.67
N LEU A 84 -7.31 5.85 6.46
CA LEU A 84 -7.15 5.07 5.23
C LEU A 84 -5.69 4.62 5.03
N GLN A 85 -4.70 5.47 5.35
CA GLN A 85 -3.29 5.08 5.26
C GLN A 85 -2.94 3.97 6.27
N GLU A 86 -3.50 4.05 7.48
CA GLU A 86 -3.33 3.05 8.52
C GLU A 86 -3.98 1.71 8.15
N GLN A 87 -5.11 1.74 7.45
CA GLN A 87 -5.71 0.52 6.88
C GLN A 87 -4.79 -0.13 5.84
N LEU A 88 -4.16 0.67 4.96
CA LEU A 88 -3.22 0.12 3.99
C LEU A 88 -2.02 -0.52 4.66
N ILE A 89 -1.36 0.18 5.60
CA ILE A 89 -0.14 -0.31 6.23
C ILE A 89 -0.39 -1.46 7.21
N GLY A 90 -1.56 -1.49 7.85
CA GLY A 90 -1.90 -2.46 8.90
C GLY A 90 -2.60 -3.71 8.38
N LYS A 91 -3.13 -3.69 7.15
CA LYS A 91 -3.92 -4.80 6.60
C LYS A 91 -3.53 -5.15 5.17
N ASP A 92 -3.72 -4.22 4.23
CA ASP A 92 -3.62 -4.54 2.80
C ASP A 92 -2.18 -4.81 2.35
N LEU A 93 -1.22 -3.98 2.80
CA LEU A 93 0.20 -4.13 2.49
C LEU A 93 0.83 -5.37 3.15
N PRO A 94 0.59 -5.69 4.44
CA PRO A 94 1.06 -6.94 5.02
C PRO A 94 0.62 -8.17 4.21
N LEU A 95 -0.65 -8.23 3.79
CA LEU A 95 -1.13 -9.33 2.96
C LEU A 95 -0.40 -9.38 1.61
N LEU A 96 -0.16 -8.23 0.99
CA LEU A 96 0.60 -8.16 -0.26
C LEU A 96 2.08 -8.56 -0.06
N GLN A 97 2.67 -8.28 1.10
CA GLN A 97 4.04 -8.69 1.43
C GLN A 97 4.17 -10.19 1.69
N GLU A 98 3.11 -10.87 2.11
CA GLU A 98 3.11 -12.34 2.22
C GLU A 98 3.26 -13.02 0.86
N ILE A 99 2.70 -12.42 -0.20
CA ILE A 99 2.79 -12.94 -1.58
C ILE A 99 3.93 -12.30 -2.38
N LEU A 100 4.40 -11.12 -2.00
CA LEU A 100 5.53 -10.40 -2.58
C LEU A 100 6.53 -9.99 -1.49
N PRO A 101 7.36 -10.92 -0.97
CA PRO A 101 8.21 -10.68 0.21
C PRO A 101 9.25 -9.56 0.06
N GLU A 102 9.64 -9.22 -1.17
CA GLU A 102 10.60 -8.15 -1.45
C GLU A 102 9.99 -6.76 -1.36
N LEU A 103 8.65 -6.65 -1.32
CA LEU A 103 7.94 -5.38 -1.27
C LEU A 103 8.21 -4.68 0.06
N LYS A 104 8.71 -3.44 -0.02
CA LYS A 104 8.91 -2.56 1.14
C LYS A 104 7.94 -1.39 1.05
N ALA A 105 7.22 -1.15 2.13
CA ALA A 105 6.32 -0.01 2.26
C ALA A 105 6.58 0.73 3.57
N VAL A 106 6.42 2.05 3.53
CA VAL A 106 6.55 2.93 4.69
C VAL A 106 5.41 3.92 4.72
N LEU A 107 4.99 4.30 5.91
CA LEU A 107 3.91 5.26 6.14
C LEU A 107 4.48 6.66 6.38
N VAL A 108 4.04 7.63 5.59
CA VAL A 108 4.47 9.03 5.71
C VAL A 108 3.29 9.89 6.17
N LYS A 109 3.42 10.50 7.34
CA LYS A 109 2.43 11.43 7.90
C LYS A 109 3.03 12.83 8.08
N GLY A 110 2.19 13.84 8.22
CA GLY A 110 2.63 15.18 8.62
C GLY A 110 3.25 15.17 10.02
N ARG A 111 4.24 16.03 10.28
CA ARG A 111 5.01 16.11 11.55
C ARG A 111 4.15 16.17 12.81
N GLN A 112 2.99 16.82 12.73
CA GLN A 112 2.03 16.96 13.82
C GLN A 112 1.44 15.62 14.31
N ASN A 113 1.58 14.55 13.51
CA ASN A 113 1.12 13.20 13.84
C ASN A 113 2.20 12.36 14.54
N TYR A 114 3.34 12.98 14.90
CA TYR A 114 4.42 12.32 15.64
C TYR A 114 4.65 13.02 16.97
N LEU A 115 4.95 12.23 18.01
CA LEU A 115 5.33 12.74 19.31
C LEU A 115 6.68 13.46 19.21
N SER A 116 6.70 14.74 19.58
CA SER A 116 7.96 15.45 19.74
C SER A 116 8.63 15.04 21.05
N LEU A 117 9.73 14.30 20.96
CA LEU A 117 10.51 13.89 22.14
C LEU A 117 10.99 15.09 22.96
N ARG A 118 11.32 16.21 22.30
CA ARG A 118 11.63 17.48 22.97
C ARG A 118 10.45 17.99 23.79
N ARG A 119 9.24 18.04 23.22
CA ARG A 119 8.06 18.52 23.97
C ARG A 119 7.68 17.57 25.10
N LEU A 120 7.83 16.25 24.87
CA LEU A 120 7.65 15.23 25.90
C LEU A 120 8.61 15.47 27.08
N SER A 121 9.91 15.64 26.80
CA SER A 121 10.92 15.83 27.86
C SER A 121 10.67 17.08 28.72
N HIS A 122 10.17 18.17 28.11
CA HIS A 122 9.80 19.38 28.85
C HIS A 122 8.54 19.17 29.69
N ALA A 123 7.55 18.43 29.18
CA ALA A 123 6.30 18.17 29.89
C ALA A 123 6.47 17.18 31.05
N THR A 124 7.38 16.21 30.94
CA THR A 124 7.64 15.19 31.97
C THR A 124 8.66 15.62 33.02
N GLY A 125 9.02 16.91 33.08
CA GLY A 125 9.89 17.43 34.13
C GLY A 125 11.34 16.94 34.06
N GLY A 126 11.88 16.75 32.85
CA GLY A 126 13.33 16.59 32.64
C GLY A 126 14.10 17.88 32.92
N GLY A 127 13.91 18.46 34.11
CA GLY A 127 14.74 19.50 34.69
C GLY A 127 15.93 18.84 35.39
N GLN A 128 17.12 19.37 35.10
CA GLN A 128 18.39 18.94 35.67
C GLN A 128 18.38 18.87 37.21
N SER A 129 18.92 17.79 37.77
CA SER A 129 19.86 17.86 38.90
C SER A 129 20.60 16.52 39.07
N ALA A 130 21.76 16.42 38.43
CA ALA A 130 22.87 15.55 38.86
C ALA A 130 24.15 16.00 38.12
N TRP A 131 24.54 17.25 38.38
CA TRP A 131 25.92 17.69 38.26
C TRP A 131 26.30 18.29 39.61
N PHE A 132 26.40 17.43 40.62
CA PHE A 132 27.32 17.44 41.77
C PHE A 132 27.30 16.05 42.38
#